data_AF-A0A847I2Y7-F1
#
_entry.id   AF-A0A847I2Y7-F1
#
_cell.length_a   1.000
_cell.length_b   1.000
_cell.length_c   1.000
_cell.angle_alpha   90.00
_cell.angle_beta   90.00
_cell.angle_gamma   90.00
#
_symmetry.space_group_name_H-M   'P 1'
#
loop_
_entity.id
_entity.type
_entity.pdbx_description
1 polymer ?
#
loop_
_entity_poly.entity_id
_entity_poly.type
_entity_poly.pdbx_seq_one_letter_code
_entity_poly.pdbx_strand_id
1 'polypeptide(L)'
;MKDSATSLSRLSCIAVILAGGYWAALPAAANEKYLIVSAPAYVDSPALNLFIEHRTARGFDVSVYSVPSGTTRNEIKAYIQSLWGTPAAPAYLLIVGDTAGETSSSTTIPHWVGQGSRHSPTDLPYACMDGGDDWYPNMFYGRFSTTTTSALQHMVEKTIAVESGGFSDPDYARRACMIATDDPTAEAQGLHNTIIATYFEPAGFSATRVYGSLGGGTADIAAAVNNGVLFTVYFGHSTSSGWYSPAFYQSDVNSLTNNGLYGLAMGWSCNSAQYTVSECFGETWLRAPNKGAAAYLSSSGLVWWGSFSAWDSSRRMEHYFFQSFFEERICRVGPAWQAALWKILADPDFGPAHDHTRNIF
;
A
#
# COMPACT_ATOMS: atom_id res chain seq x y z
N MET A 1 -18.37 -5.68 -25.97
CA MET A 1 -17.08 -5.38 -26.63
C MET A 1 -16.00 -5.04 -25.60
N LYS A 2 -15.87 -5.85 -24.52
CA LYS A 2 -15.15 -5.46 -23.29
C LYS A 2 -13.86 -6.27 -23.03
N ASP A 3 -13.34 -7.02 -24.01
CA ASP A 3 -12.38 -8.11 -23.74
C ASP A 3 -11.05 -8.09 -24.53
N SER A 4 -10.66 -7.00 -25.19
CA SER A 4 -9.40 -7.01 -25.97
C SER A 4 -8.18 -6.34 -25.32
N ALA A 5 -8.34 -5.60 -24.21
CA ALA A 5 -7.23 -4.88 -23.56
C ALA A 5 -6.58 -5.64 -22.38
N THR A 6 -7.25 -6.66 -21.83
CA THR A 6 -6.83 -7.44 -20.65
C THR A 6 -5.95 -8.66 -20.96
N SER A 7 -5.61 -8.88 -22.24
CA SER A 7 -4.90 -10.08 -22.69
C SER A 7 -3.38 -9.92 -22.77
N LEU A 8 -2.84 -8.70 -22.86
CA LEU A 8 -1.38 -8.47 -23.06
C LEU A 8 -0.60 -8.21 -21.76
N SER A 9 -1.26 -8.01 -20.61
CA SER A 9 -0.62 -7.82 -19.29
C SER A 9 -0.35 -9.12 -18.52
N ARG A 10 -0.72 -10.28 -19.08
CA ARG A 10 -0.63 -11.61 -18.42
C ARG A 10 0.70 -12.35 -18.66
N LEU A 11 1.75 -11.66 -19.11
CA LEU A 11 3.12 -12.20 -19.03
C LEU A 11 3.48 -12.32 -17.55
N SER A 12 3.55 -13.57 -17.09
CA SER A 12 3.49 -13.94 -15.68
C SER A 12 4.67 -13.39 -14.89
N CYS A 13 4.41 -12.42 -14.02
CA CYS A 13 5.33 -11.91 -13.01
C CYS A 13 5.98 -13.04 -12.19
N ILE A 14 5.27 -14.15 -11.94
CA ILE A 14 5.81 -15.31 -11.22
C ILE A 14 6.80 -16.13 -12.08
N ALA A 15 6.67 -16.18 -13.41
CA ALA A 15 7.67 -16.83 -14.25
C ALA A 15 9.01 -16.07 -14.23
N VAL A 16 8.93 -14.73 -14.13
CA VAL A 16 10.08 -13.86 -13.86
C VAL A 16 10.64 -14.11 -12.45
N ILE A 17 9.76 -14.22 -11.45
CA ILE A 17 10.11 -14.62 -10.09
C ILE A 17 10.33 -16.14 -10.00
N LEU A 18 10.53 -16.97 -11.03
CA LEU A 18 10.85 -18.40 -10.82
C LEU A 18 12.02 -18.87 -11.66
N ALA A 19 12.34 -18.17 -12.75
CA ALA A 19 13.34 -18.61 -13.71
C ALA A 19 14.80 -18.31 -13.32
N GLY A 20 15.11 -17.77 -12.13
CA GLY A 20 16.47 -17.37 -11.74
C GLY A 20 17.10 -16.31 -12.68
N GLY A 21 16.37 -15.85 -13.69
CA GLY A 21 16.69 -14.69 -14.49
C GLY A 21 16.33 -13.45 -13.69
N TYR A 22 17.19 -12.44 -13.79
CA TYR A 22 16.93 -11.05 -13.46
C TYR A 22 15.44 -10.73 -13.40
N TRP A 23 15.02 -9.94 -12.40
CA TRP A 23 13.76 -9.21 -12.39
C TRP A 23 13.50 -8.64 -13.79
N ALA A 24 12.86 -9.42 -14.66
CA ALA A 24 12.44 -8.98 -15.97
C ALA A 24 11.32 -8.03 -15.62
N ALA A 25 11.68 -6.74 -15.68
CA ALA A 25 10.82 -5.60 -15.52
C ALA A 25 9.35 -6.00 -15.79
N LEU A 26 8.48 -5.83 -14.77
CA LEU A 26 7.04 -5.90 -14.97
C LEU A 26 6.71 -5.27 -16.33
N PRO A 27 5.90 -5.93 -17.18
CA PRO A 27 5.68 -5.48 -18.54
C PRO A 27 5.37 -3.98 -18.56
N ALA A 28 5.97 -3.28 -19.51
CA ALA A 28 5.82 -1.83 -19.66
C ALA A 28 4.33 -1.47 -19.61
N ALA A 29 4.00 -0.42 -18.87
CA ALA A 29 2.64 0.05 -18.67
C ALA A 29 2.13 0.81 -19.91
N ALA A 30 2.25 0.20 -21.11
CA ALA A 30 2.15 0.88 -22.38
C ALA A 30 0.87 1.75 -22.46
N ASN A 31 1.06 3.07 -22.37
CA ASN A 31 0.05 4.11 -22.43
C ASN A 31 -0.93 4.18 -21.23
N GLU A 32 -0.61 3.59 -20.08
CA GLU A 32 -1.36 3.85 -18.84
C GLU A 32 -1.06 5.27 -18.35
N LYS A 33 -2.13 6.06 -18.15
CA LYS A 33 -2.04 7.42 -17.63
C LYS A 33 -1.79 7.40 -16.12
N TYR A 34 -0.81 8.18 -15.67
CA TYR A 34 -0.42 8.30 -14.28
C TYR A 34 -0.53 9.78 -13.85
N LEU A 35 -1.55 10.09 -13.05
CA LEU A 35 -1.77 11.44 -12.55
C LEU A 35 -1.09 11.61 -11.19
N ILE A 36 -0.23 12.62 -11.09
CA ILE A 36 0.35 13.09 -9.83
C ILE A 36 -0.41 14.34 -9.40
N VAL A 37 -1.06 14.31 -8.25
CA VAL A 37 -1.67 15.47 -7.59
C VAL A 37 -0.74 15.90 -6.47
N SER A 38 -0.03 17.00 -6.67
CA SER A 38 1.07 17.42 -5.77
C SER A 38 0.79 18.76 -5.12
N ALA A 39 1.13 18.87 -3.84
CA ALA A 39 1.29 20.16 -3.20
C ALA A 39 2.44 20.95 -3.88
N PRO A 40 2.36 22.29 -3.98
CA PRO A 40 3.30 23.09 -4.79
C PRO A 40 4.76 22.96 -4.38
N ALA A 41 5.07 22.77 -3.09
CA ALA A 41 6.45 22.71 -2.59
C ALA A 41 7.24 21.49 -3.12
N TYR A 42 6.56 20.48 -3.67
CA TYR A 42 7.20 19.27 -4.21
C TYR A 42 7.28 19.25 -5.74
N VAL A 43 6.51 20.12 -6.40
CA VAL A 43 6.55 20.27 -7.86
C VAL A 43 7.93 20.79 -8.26
N ASP A 44 8.47 20.25 -9.36
CA ASP A 44 9.82 20.52 -9.88
C ASP A 44 10.99 20.19 -8.91
N SER A 45 10.70 19.59 -7.75
CA SER A 45 11.75 19.11 -6.85
C SER A 45 12.56 17.98 -7.51
N PRO A 46 13.86 17.85 -7.24
CA PRO A 46 14.68 16.75 -7.79
C PRO A 46 14.07 15.37 -7.53
N ALA A 47 13.48 15.17 -6.34
CA ALA A 47 12.82 13.93 -5.95
C ALA A 47 11.63 13.59 -6.85
N LEU A 48 10.72 14.56 -7.07
CA LEU A 48 9.53 14.30 -7.88
C LEU A 48 9.88 14.11 -9.36
N ASN A 49 10.84 14.90 -9.87
CA ASN A 49 11.32 14.76 -11.25
C ASN A 49 11.96 13.39 -11.48
N LEU A 50 12.77 12.89 -10.53
CA LEU A 50 13.34 11.55 -10.60
C LEU A 50 12.25 10.46 -10.66
N PHE A 51 11.17 10.62 -9.90
CA PHE A 51 10.03 9.68 -9.96
C PHE A 51 9.29 9.74 -11.30
N ILE A 52 9.05 10.95 -11.82
CA ILE A 52 8.41 11.16 -13.13
C ILE A 52 9.24 10.49 -14.23
N GLU A 53 10.55 10.77 -14.26
CA GLU A 53 11.48 10.16 -15.22
C GLU A 53 11.46 8.63 -15.13
N HIS A 54 11.49 8.08 -13.93
CA HIS A 54 11.41 6.64 -13.73
C HIS A 54 10.09 6.05 -14.27
N ARG A 55 8.94 6.66 -13.94
CA ARG A 55 7.63 6.21 -14.43
C ARG A 55 7.52 6.31 -15.95
N THR A 56 7.96 7.42 -16.54
CA THR A 56 8.00 7.59 -17.99
C THR A 56 8.89 6.55 -18.66
N ALA A 57 10.07 6.27 -18.10
CA ALA A 57 10.95 5.21 -18.61
C ALA A 57 10.33 3.80 -18.53
N ARG A 58 9.38 3.59 -17.61
CA ARG A 58 8.58 2.36 -17.50
C ARG A 58 7.32 2.33 -18.37
N GLY A 59 7.13 3.34 -19.22
CA GLY A 59 6.07 3.41 -20.22
C GLY A 59 4.76 4.06 -19.75
N PHE A 60 4.73 4.65 -18.56
CA PHE A 60 3.60 5.46 -18.10
C PHE A 60 3.59 6.82 -18.79
N ASP A 61 2.41 7.32 -19.11
CA ASP A 61 2.22 8.73 -19.48
C ASP A 61 1.88 9.53 -18.23
N VAL A 62 2.84 10.32 -17.76
CA VAL A 62 2.81 10.97 -16.46
C VAL A 62 2.36 12.42 -16.62
N SER A 63 1.32 12.81 -15.89
CA SER A 63 0.86 14.19 -15.80
C SER A 63 0.91 14.68 -14.35
N VAL A 64 1.23 15.96 -14.15
CA VAL A 64 1.29 16.58 -12.82
C VAL A 64 0.25 17.70 -12.72
N TYR A 65 -0.60 17.61 -11.71
CA TYR A 65 -1.43 18.71 -11.25
C TYR A 65 -0.78 19.35 -10.02
N SER A 66 -0.17 20.52 -10.22
CA SER A 66 0.30 21.38 -9.13
C SER A 66 -0.89 22.07 -8.48
N VAL A 67 -1.34 21.58 -7.33
CA VAL A 67 -2.55 22.08 -6.66
C VAL A 67 -2.26 23.43 -6.00
N PRO A 68 -2.89 24.54 -6.42
CA PRO A 68 -2.66 25.84 -5.78
C PRO A 68 -3.06 25.82 -4.30
N SER A 69 -2.26 26.42 -3.43
CA SER A 69 -2.63 26.60 -2.01
C SER A 69 -4.01 27.25 -1.88
N GLY A 70 -4.83 26.74 -0.97
CA GLY A 70 -6.20 27.19 -0.76
C GLY A 70 -7.24 26.43 -1.58
N THR A 71 -6.85 25.57 -2.54
CA THR A 71 -7.79 24.74 -3.30
C THR A 71 -8.44 23.70 -2.39
N THR A 72 -9.76 23.62 -2.36
CA THR A 72 -10.54 22.69 -1.53
C THR A 72 -10.41 21.24 -2.03
N ARG A 73 -10.64 20.26 -1.14
CA ARG A 73 -10.71 18.85 -1.57
C ARG A 73 -11.75 18.59 -2.65
N ASN A 74 -12.88 19.29 -2.61
CA ASN A 74 -13.94 19.21 -3.63
C ASN A 74 -13.45 19.70 -4.99
N GLU A 75 -12.72 20.81 -5.06
CA GLU A 75 -12.18 21.34 -6.31
C GLU A 75 -11.07 20.44 -6.88
N ILE A 76 -10.18 19.91 -6.02
CA ILE A 76 -9.17 18.91 -6.43
C ILE A 76 -9.88 17.68 -7.02
N LYS A 77 -10.94 17.21 -6.35
CA LYS A 77 -11.74 16.09 -6.82
C LYS A 77 -12.42 16.37 -8.17
N ALA A 78 -13.01 17.55 -8.33
CA ALA A 78 -13.64 17.99 -9.56
C ALA A 78 -12.63 18.07 -10.73
N TYR A 79 -11.39 18.54 -10.46
CA TYR A 79 -10.32 18.50 -11.45
C TYR A 79 -10.03 17.07 -11.91
N ILE A 80 -9.84 16.13 -10.98
CA ILE A 80 -9.58 14.72 -11.32
C ILE A 80 -10.74 14.14 -12.13
N GLN A 81 -11.99 14.40 -11.72
CA GLN A 81 -13.19 13.96 -12.43
C GLN A 81 -13.31 14.55 -13.84
N SER A 82 -12.83 15.77 -14.07
CA SER A 82 -12.86 16.40 -15.40
C SER A 82 -12.00 15.66 -16.44
N LEU A 83 -11.04 14.85 -16.00
CA LEU A 83 -10.23 13.99 -16.86
C LEU A 83 -10.96 12.67 -17.21
N TRP A 84 -11.96 12.28 -16.42
CA TRP A 84 -12.67 11.02 -16.60
C TRP A 84 -13.52 11.03 -17.89
N GLY A 85 -13.52 9.90 -18.61
CA GLY A 85 -14.17 9.81 -19.92
C GLY A 85 -13.41 10.53 -21.06
N THR A 86 -12.24 11.09 -20.78
CA THR A 86 -11.35 11.70 -21.79
C THR A 86 -10.12 10.82 -22.03
N PRO A 87 -9.34 11.06 -23.11
CA PRO A 87 -8.04 10.40 -23.30
C PRO A 87 -7.03 10.63 -22.18
N ALA A 88 -7.26 11.60 -21.29
CA ALA A 88 -6.40 11.90 -20.14
C ALA A 88 -6.83 11.17 -18.85
N ALA A 89 -7.85 10.31 -18.89
CA ALA A 89 -8.33 9.57 -17.73
C ALA A 89 -7.19 8.73 -17.09
N PRO A 90 -6.84 8.95 -15.80
CA PRO A 90 -5.75 8.23 -15.16
C PRO A 90 -6.13 6.78 -14.87
N ALA A 91 -5.18 5.85 -14.99
CA ALA A 91 -5.26 4.53 -14.36
C ALA A 91 -4.69 4.56 -12.94
N TYR A 92 -3.71 5.45 -12.71
CA TYR A 92 -3.04 5.63 -11.42
C TYR A 92 -3.16 7.09 -10.95
N LEU A 93 -3.38 7.24 -9.64
CA LEU A 93 -3.37 8.52 -8.93
C LEU A 93 -2.35 8.47 -7.80
N LEU A 94 -1.35 9.34 -7.85
CA LEU A 94 -0.43 9.55 -6.72
C LEU A 94 -0.67 10.92 -6.11
N ILE A 95 -0.93 10.95 -4.81
CA ILE A 95 -1.00 12.19 -4.03
C ILE A 95 0.39 12.46 -3.43
N VAL A 96 0.92 13.67 -3.61
CA VAL A 96 2.24 14.06 -3.09
C VAL A 96 2.09 15.22 -2.12
N GLY A 97 2.39 14.94 -0.85
CA GLY A 97 2.25 15.84 0.28
C GLY A 97 1.50 15.19 1.43
N ASP A 98 1.77 15.69 2.63
CA ASP A 98 1.02 15.32 3.83
C ASP A 98 -0.44 15.81 3.74
N THR A 99 -1.23 15.61 4.79
CA THR A 99 -2.60 16.08 4.85
C THR A 99 -2.81 17.19 5.88
N ALA A 100 -3.72 18.11 5.59
CA ALA A 100 -4.23 19.07 6.54
C ALA A 100 -5.58 19.62 6.07
N GLY A 101 -6.46 19.89 7.04
CA GLY A 101 -7.68 20.68 6.85
C GLY A 101 -8.58 20.27 5.66
N GLU A 102 -9.26 21.27 5.12
CA GLU A 102 -10.24 21.16 4.02
C GLU A 102 -9.66 21.62 2.68
N THR A 103 -8.55 22.35 2.74
CA THR A 103 -7.88 23.00 1.61
C THR A 103 -6.41 22.60 1.58
N SER A 104 -5.86 22.56 0.38
CA SER A 104 -4.43 22.38 0.14
C SER A 104 -3.61 23.53 0.70
N SER A 105 -2.36 23.25 1.03
CA SER A 105 -1.35 24.24 1.37
C SER A 105 -0.12 24.08 0.46
N SER A 106 0.96 24.79 0.76
CA SER A 106 2.23 24.60 0.05
C SER A 106 2.75 23.16 0.17
N THR A 107 2.45 22.45 1.25
CA THR A 107 3.02 21.12 1.55
C THR A 107 1.97 20.03 1.76
N THR A 108 0.67 20.34 1.68
CA THR A 108 -0.40 19.38 1.99
C THR A 108 -1.47 19.31 0.92
N ILE A 109 -2.00 18.10 0.74
CA ILE A 109 -3.23 17.81 -0.01
C ILE A 109 -4.26 17.29 0.99
N PRO A 110 -5.45 17.92 1.11
CA PRO A 110 -6.46 17.56 2.11
C PRO A 110 -6.94 16.12 1.91
N HIS A 111 -7.40 15.49 2.99
CA HIS A 111 -8.02 14.17 2.97
C HIS A 111 -9.54 14.30 3.04
N TRP A 112 -10.25 13.18 2.99
CA TRP A 112 -11.69 13.08 3.23
C TRP A 112 -11.98 12.33 4.51
N VAL A 113 -13.18 12.51 5.05
CA VAL A 113 -13.71 11.65 6.11
C VAL A 113 -14.59 10.58 5.45
N GLY A 114 -14.25 9.31 5.68
CA GLY A 114 -14.96 8.17 5.12
C GLY A 114 -16.42 8.11 5.57
N GLN A 115 -17.28 7.57 4.72
CA GLN A 115 -18.72 7.46 4.98
C GLN A 115 -19.12 6.14 5.68
N GLY A 116 -18.16 5.26 5.95
CA GLY A 116 -18.37 4.08 6.80
C GLY A 116 -18.55 4.47 8.27
N SER A 117 -19.10 3.57 9.08
CA SER A 117 -19.37 3.80 10.51
C SER A 117 -18.17 4.25 11.35
N ARG A 118 -16.92 3.98 10.92
CA ARG A 118 -15.69 4.40 11.61
C ARG A 118 -15.25 5.82 11.29
N HIS A 119 -15.79 6.44 10.23
CA HIS A 119 -15.45 7.81 9.81
C HIS A 119 -13.93 8.04 9.67
N SER A 120 -13.21 7.05 9.15
CA SER A 120 -11.75 7.07 9.03
C SER A 120 -11.29 8.12 8.01
N PRO A 121 -10.13 8.78 8.22
CA PRO A 121 -9.49 9.60 7.19
C PRO A 121 -9.20 8.78 5.93
N THR A 122 -9.55 9.28 4.75
CA THR A 122 -9.39 8.53 3.50
C THR A 122 -9.09 9.43 2.31
N ASP A 123 -8.34 8.90 1.35
CA ASP A 123 -8.15 9.50 0.02
C ASP A 123 -9.11 8.90 -1.03
N LEU A 124 -9.92 7.89 -0.65
CA LEU A 124 -10.79 7.13 -1.54
C LEU A 124 -11.64 8.02 -2.47
N PRO A 125 -12.30 9.10 -2.00
CA PRO A 125 -13.12 9.91 -2.89
C PRO A 125 -12.33 10.48 -4.07
N TYR A 126 -11.02 10.75 -3.95
CA TYR A 126 -10.22 11.17 -5.09
C TYR A 126 -10.16 10.13 -6.22
N ALA A 127 -10.40 8.85 -5.92
CA ALA A 127 -10.40 7.76 -6.88
C ALA A 127 -11.80 7.36 -7.42
N CYS A 128 -12.90 7.88 -6.88
CA CYS A 128 -14.29 7.49 -7.25
C CYS A 128 -14.93 8.41 -8.32
N MET A 129 -15.11 7.94 -9.55
CA MET A 129 -15.46 8.77 -10.71
C MET A 129 -16.93 8.73 -11.09
N ASP A 130 -17.71 7.81 -10.53
CA ASP A 130 -19.09 7.57 -10.98
C ASP A 130 -20.11 8.54 -10.33
N GLY A 131 -19.64 9.46 -9.48
CA GLY A 131 -20.39 10.59 -8.92
C GLY A 131 -21.27 10.23 -7.71
N GLY A 132 -21.96 11.22 -7.13
CA GLY A 132 -22.87 10.99 -5.99
C GLY A 132 -22.17 10.40 -4.76
N ASP A 133 -22.78 9.37 -4.17
CA ASP A 133 -22.27 8.63 -3.01
C ASP A 133 -21.32 7.48 -3.41
N ASP A 134 -20.67 7.56 -4.57
CA ASP A 134 -19.73 6.54 -5.08
C ASP A 134 -18.51 6.36 -4.16
N TRP A 135 -18.26 5.11 -3.79
CA TRP A 135 -17.13 4.68 -2.97
C TRP A 135 -16.34 3.55 -3.65
N TYR A 136 -16.55 3.35 -4.95
CA TYR A 136 -15.84 2.38 -5.77
C TYR A 136 -14.67 3.08 -6.48
N PRO A 137 -13.41 2.80 -6.11
CA PRO A 137 -12.30 3.44 -6.78
C PRO A 137 -12.22 2.98 -8.24
N ASN A 138 -12.19 3.90 -9.20
CA ASN A 138 -11.95 3.60 -10.62
C ASN A 138 -10.47 3.74 -11.02
N MET A 139 -9.61 4.10 -10.06
CA MET A 139 -8.16 4.26 -10.24
C MET A 139 -7.40 3.59 -9.10
N PHE A 140 -6.19 3.12 -9.38
CA PHE A 140 -5.26 2.70 -8.33
C PHE A 140 -4.63 3.93 -7.70
N TYR A 141 -4.75 4.09 -6.38
CA TYR A 141 -4.30 5.31 -5.71
C TYR A 141 -3.35 5.03 -4.55
N GLY A 142 -2.55 6.03 -4.22
CA GLY A 142 -1.65 6.04 -3.08
C GLY A 142 -1.15 7.44 -2.76
N ARG A 143 -0.47 7.60 -1.63
CA ARG A 143 0.05 8.88 -1.16
C ARG A 143 1.51 8.76 -0.77
N PHE A 144 2.35 9.63 -1.32
CA PHE A 144 3.65 9.98 -0.71
C PHE A 144 3.40 11.06 0.32
N SER A 145 3.12 10.63 1.55
CA SER A 145 2.85 11.54 2.67
C SER A 145 4.17 12.10 3.19
N THR A 146 4.39 13.38 2.94
CA THR A 146 5.65 14.05 3.25
C THR A 146 5.45 15.49 3.71
N THR A 147 6.29 15.92 4.64
CA THR A 147 6.40 17.30 5.13
C THR A 147 7.66 18.01 4.61
N THR A 148 8.58 17.31 3.93
CA THR A 148 9.84 17.87 3.42
C THR A 148 10.27 17.26 2.09
N THR A 149 11.08 17.97 1.30
CA THR A 149 11.65 17.42 0.06
C THR A 149 12.61 16.25 0.33
N SER A 150 13.28 16.21 1.48
CA SER A 150 14.14 15.10 1.88
C SER A 150 13.33 13.82 2.14
N ALA A 151 12.22 13.92 2.87
CA ALA A 151 11.35 12.76 3.11
C ALA A 151 10.72 12.25 1.79
N LEU A 152 10.42 13.14 0.84
CA LEU A 152 10.00 12.74 -0.51
C LEU A 152 11.11 11.97 -1.24
N GLN A 153 12.34 12.48 -1.19
CA GLN A 153 13.50 11.82 -1.79
C GLN A 153 13.65 10.38 -1.28
N HIS A 154 13.56 10.16 0.04
CA HIS A 154 13.66 8.83 0.62
C HIS A 154 12.57 7.86 0.12
N MET A 155 11.33 8.31 -0.02
CA MET A 155 10.25 7.48 -0.56
C MET A 155 10.45 7.15 -2.04
N VAL A 156 10.88 8.13 -2.84
CA VAL A 156 11.16 7.96 -4.27
C VAL A 156 12.32 6.98 -4.48
N GLU A 157 13.44 7.18 -3.78
CA GLU A 157 14.63 6.32 -3.89
C GLU A 157 14.31 4.86 -3.53
N LYS A 158 13.55 4.63 -2.45
CA LYS A 158 13.13 3.27 -2.08
C LYS A 158 12.22 2.64 -3.12
N THR A 159 11.27 3.40 -3.67
CA THR A 159 10.39 2.93 -4.74
C THR A 159 11.20 2.52 -5.97
N ILE A 160 12.09 3.39 -6.43
CA ILE A 160 12.94 3.15 -7.62
C ILE A 160 13.90 1.99 -7.37
N ALA A 161 14.47 1.85 -6.17
CA ALA A 161 15.35 0.73 -5.83
C ALA A 161 14.62 -0.61 -6.00
N VAL A 162 13.40 -0.73 -5.46
CA VAL A 162 12.59 -1.95 -5.61
C VAL A 162 12.21 -2.21 -7.07
N GLU A 163 11.83 -1.18 -7.82
CA GLU A 163 11.35 -1.34 -9.20
C GLU A 163 12.45 -1.55 -10.24
N SER A 164 13.66 -1.07 -9.96
CA SER A 164 14.83 -1.18 -10.86
C SER A 164 15.57 -2.50 -10.69
N GLY A 165 15.42 -3.18 -9.54
CA GLY A 165 16.16 -4.39 -9.22
C GLY A 165 17.65 -4.11 -8.95
N GLY A 166 18.51 -5.13 -9.13
CA GLY A 166 19.96 -4.98 -8.92
C GLY A 166 20.37 -4.98 -7.45
N PHE A 167 19.60 -5.64 -6.60
CA PHE A 167 19.83 -5.73 -5.15
C PHE A 167 21.14 -6.45 -4.83
N SER A 168 21.75 -6.09 -3.70
CA SER A 168 22.93 -6.80 -3.16
C SER A 168 22.64 -8.27 -2.85
N ASP A 169 21.39 -8.55 -2.47
CA ASP A 169 20.86 -9.90 -2.28
C ASP A 169 19.64 -10.06 -3.19
N PRO A 170 19.77 -10.72 -4.35
CA PRO A 170 18.65 -10.88 -5.28
C PRO A 170 17.54 -11.80 -4.74
N ASP A 171 17.82 -12.62 -3.72
CA ASP A 171 16.87 -13.58 -3.17
C ASP A 171 15.95 -12.96 -2.10
N TYR A 172 16.26 -11.76 -1.61
CA TYR A 172 15.41 -11.08 -0.61
C TYR A 172 13.97 -10.87 -1.11
N ALA A 173 13.81 -10.73 -2.44
CA ALA A 173 12.52 -10.62 -3.12
C ALA A 173 11.61 -11.85 -2.93
N ARG A 174 12.17 -12.97 -2.46
CA ARG A 174 11.46 -14.23 -2.16
C ARG A 174 11.33 -14.47 -0.67
N ARG A 175 11.62 -13.49 0.17
CA ARG A 175 11.51 -13.61 1.62
C ARG A 175 10.30 -12.83 2.13
N ALA A 176 9.67 -13.35 3.16
CA ALA A 176 8.58 -12.70 3.88
C ALA A 176 8.79 -12.80 5.39
N CYS A 177 8.32 -11.81 6.11
CA CYS A 177 8.20 -11.81 7.56
C CYS A 177 6.72 -11.74 7.93
N MET A 178 6.18 -12.84 8.45
CA MET A 178 4.78 -13.03 8.80
C MET A 178 4.64 -12.92 10.32
N ILE A 179 4.03 -11.85 10.79
CA ILE A 179 4.00 -11.41 12.19
C ILE A 179 2.57 -11.52 12.73
N ALA A 180 2.36 -12.31 13.79
CA ALA A 180 1.03 -12.60 14.33
C ALA A 180 0.93 -12.26 15.81
N THR A 181 -0.14 -11.56 16.17
CA THR A 181 -0.51 -11.29 17.57
C THR A 181 -0.75 -12.54 18.41
N ASP A 182 -0.61 -12.39 19.72
CA ASP A 182 -0.97 -13.38 20.73
C ASP A 182 -2.45 -13.31 21.15
N ASP A 183 -3.24 -12.37 20.60
CA ASP A 183 -4.70 -12.34 20.77
C ASP A 183 -5.34 -13.59 20.14
N PRO A 184 -5.89 -14.52 20.95
CA PRO A 184 -6.44 -15.76 20.43
C PRO A 184 -7.71 -15.54 19.60
N THR A 185 -8.41 -14.41 19.77
CA THR A 185 -9.61 -14.11 18.98
C THR A 185 -9.27 -13.72 17.54
N ALA A 186 -8.05 -13.26 17.29
CA ALA A 186 -7.59 -12.86 15.96
C ALA A 186 -7.36 -14.07 15.05
N GLU A 187 -6.92 -15.21 15.60
CA GLU A 187 -6.52 -16.42 14.84
C GLU A 187 -5.41 -16.12 13.81
N ALA A 188 -4.60 -15.11 14.09
CA ALA A 188 -3.55 -14.59 13.20
C ALA A 188 -2.51 -15.67 12.84
N GLN A 189 -2.08 -16.46 13.82
CA GLN A 189 -1.13 -17.56 13.58
C GLN A 189 -1.67 -18.61 12.60
N GLY A 190 -2.94 -19.01 12.76
CA GLY A 190 -3.59 -19.98 11.89
C GLY A 190 -3.74 -19.44 10.46
N LEU A 191 -4.16 -18.18 10.34
CA LEU A 191 -4.24 -17.47 9.06
C LEU A 191 -2.89 -17.40 8.36
N HIS A 192 -1.85 -16.92 9.04
CA HIS A 192 -0.51 -16.76 8.46
C HIS A 192 0.05 -18.12 8.03
N ASN A 193 -0.12 -19.18 8.82
CA ASN A 193 0.29 -20.53 8.41
C ASN A 193 -0.44 -21.01 7.14
N THR A 194 -1.73 -20.71 7.03
CA THR A 194 -2.53 -21.04 5.85
C THR A 194 -2.04 -20.28 4.62
N ILE A 195 -1.82 -18.97 4.73
CA ILE A 195 -1.30 -18.12 3.65
C ILE A 195 0.08 -18.60 3.20
N ILE A 196 0.95 -18.93 4.16
CA ILE A 196 2.30 -19.40 3.84
C ILE A 196 2.24 -20.72 3.06
N ALA A 197 1.50 -21.71 3.55
CA ALA A 197 1.40 -23.03 2.91
C ALA A 197 0.66 -22.99 1.56
N THR A 198 -0.31 -22.08 1.41
CA THR A 198 -1.13 -21.95 0.19
C THR A 198 -0.40 -21.17 -0.91
N TYR A 199 0.31 -20.11 -0.54
CA TYR A 199 0.82 -19.12 -1.49
C TYR A 199 2.34 -19.01 -1.50
N PHE A 200 2.95 -18.77 -0.35
CA PHE A 200 4.39 -18.46 -0.27
C PHE A 200 5.25 -19.69 -0.58
N GLU A 201 5.06 -20.80 0.14
CA GLU A 201 5.87 -22.01 -0.04
C GLU A 201 5.75 -22.58 -1.46
N PRO A 202 4.55 -22.72 -2.07
CA PRO A 202 4.42 -23.17 -3.46
C PRO A 202 5.04 -22.21 -4.49
N ALA A 203 5.09 -20.90 -4.19
CA ALA A 203 5.75 -19.90 -5.04
C ALA A 203 7.28 -19.82 -4.80
N GLY A 204 7.84 -20.68 -3.94
CA GLY A 204 9.26 -20.71 -3.62
C GLY A 204 9.74 -19.57 -2.71
N PHE A 205 8.83 -18.99 -1.92
CA PHE A 205 9.18 -17.99 -0.92
C PHE A 205 9.60 -18.66 0.40
N SER A 206 10.55 -18.02 1.10
CA SER A 206 10.87 -18.33 2.49
C SER A 206 10.15 -17.36 3.41
N ALA A 207 9.26 -17.86 4.26
CA ALA A 207 8.52 -17.04 5.22
C ALA A 207 9.02 -17.25 6.66
N THR A 208 9.63 -16.20 7.22
CA THR A 208 9.95 -16.12 8.65
C THR A 208 8.66 -15.87 9.44
N ARG A 209 8.40 -16.71 10.44
CA ARG A 209 7.23 -16.62 11.32
C ARG A 209 7.64 -15.96 12.62
N VAL A 210 7.04 -14.81 12.94
CA VAL A 210 7.28 -14.09 14.21
C VAL A 210 5.96 -13.99 14.96
N TYR A 211 5.65 -15.01 15.75
CA TYR A 211 4.35 -15.13 16.42
C TYR A 211 4.49 -14.80 17.90
N GLY A 212 3.71 -13.84 18.39
CA GLY A 212 3.75 -13.40 19.79
C GLY A 212 3.45 -14.55 20.75
N SER A 213 2.50 -15.42 20.38
CA SER A 213 2.14 -16.63 21.13
C SER A 213 3.29 -17.64 21.29
N LEU A 214 4.31 -17.57 20.42
CA LEU A 214 5.50 -18.44 20.44
C LEU A 214 6.77 -17.71 20.90
N GLY A 215 6.62 -16.52 21.51
CA GLY A 215 7.74 -15.72 22.02
C GLY A 215 8.47 -14.88 20.97
N GLY A 216 7.91 -14.74 19.76
CA GLY A 216 8.44 -13.81 18.76
C GLY A 216 8.37 -12.36 19.26
N GLY A 217 9.43 -11.58 19.01
CA GLY A 217 9.58 -10.23 19.54
C GLY A 217 10.16 -9.22 18.56
N THR A 218 10.37 -8.00 19.04
CA THR A 218 10.95 -6.88 18.28
C THR A 218 12.26 -7.25 17.59
N ALA A 219 13.13 -8.00 18.27
CA ALA A 219 14.42 -8.43 17.74
C ALA A 219 14.27 -9.37 16.53
N ASP A 220 13.29 -10.28 16.55
CA ASP A 220 13.03 -11.21 15.45
C ASP A 220 12.47 -10.47 14.22
N ILE A 221 11.57 -9.50 14.46
CA ILE A 221 11.06 -8.62 13.39
C ILE A 221 12.21 -7.83 12.77
N ALA A 222 13.02 -7.16 13.60
CA ALA A 222 14.15 -6.38 13.13
C ALA A 222 15.16 -7.25 12.37
N ALA A 223 15.47 -8.45 12.86
CA ALA A 223 16.38 -9.38 12.19
C ALA A 223 15.84 -9.80 10.82
N ALA A 224 14.57 -10.17 10.73
CA ALA A 224 13.95 -10.57 9.46
C ALA A 224 13.94 -9.41 8.45
N VAL A 225 13.55 -8.20 8.87
CA VAL A 225 13.51 -7.02 8.00
C VAL A 225 14.91 -6.59 7.58
N ASN A 226 15.89 -6.60 8.49
CA ASN A 226 17.29 -6.27 8.20
C ASN A 226 17.94 -7.25 7.22
N ASN A 227 17.51 -8.52 7.23
CA ASN A 227 17.92 -9.52 6.25
C ASN A 227 17.24 -9.35 4.88
N GLY A 228 16.36 -8.37 4.73
CA GLY A 228 15.60 -8.10 3.51
C GLY A 228 14.42 -9.06 3.34
N VAL A 229 13.21 -8.48 3.25
CA VAL A 229 11.98 -9.20 2.89
C VAL A 229 11.18 -8.39 1.87
N LEU A 230 10.49 -9.07 0.94
CA LEU A 230 9.54 -8.42 0.05
C LEU A 230 8.24 -8.07 0.78
N PHE A 231 7.81 -8.92 1.72
CA PHE A 231 6.59 -8.73 2.50
C PHE A 231 6.89 -8.75 3.99
N THR A 232 6.53 -7.67 4.70
CA THR A 232 6.43 -7.64 6.15
C THR A 232 4.95 -7.52 6.49
N VAL A 233 4.34 -8.57 7.03
CA VAL A 233 2.89 -8.67 7.21
C VAL A 233 2.57 -8.81 8.68
N TYR A 234 1.85 -7.84 9.24
CA TYR A 234 1.39 -7.88 10.62
C TYR A 234 -0.12 -8.07 10.67
N PHE A 235 -0.59 -8.97 11.55
CA PHE A 235 -2.00 -9.08 11.90
C PHE A 235 -2.17 -8.99 13.41
N GLY A 236 -2.93 -7.99 13.87
CA GLY A 236 -3.15 -7.78 15.30
C GLY A 236 -3.51 -6.36 15.70
N HIS A 237 -3.19 -6.00 16.95
CA HIS A 237 -3.50 -4.70 17.52
C HIS A 237 -2.41 -3.67 17.24
N SER A 238 -2.78 -2.42 17.00
CA SER A 238 -1.82 -1.33 16.81
C SER A 238 -2.41 0.03 17.16
N THR A 239 -1.54 1.03 17.16
CA THR A 239 -1.89 2.45 17.14
C THR A 239 -1.23 3.14 15.97
N SER A 240 -1.43 4.46 15.87
CA SER A 240 -0.65 5.32 15.00
C SER A 240 0.85 5.31 15.28
N SER A 241 1.34 4.72 16.38
CA SER A 241 2.78 4.67 16.71
C SER A 241 3.44 3.30 16.53
N GLY A 242 2.67 2.24 16.28
CA GLY A 242 3.22 0.90 16.05
C GLY A 242 2.31 -0.27 16.42
N TRP A 243 2.85 -1.46 16.23
CA TRP A 243 2.25 -2.76 16.53
C TRP A 243 2.48 -3.13 17.99
N TYR A 244 1.49 -3.80 18.61
CA TYR A 244 1.52 -4.10 20.04
C TYR A 244 2.09 -5.46 20.41
N SER A 245 1.71 -6.50 19.66
CA SER A 245 2.10 -7.86 19.99
C SER A 245 2.32 -8.66 18.71
N PRO A 246 3.56 -9.10 18.41
CA PRO A 246 4.79 -8.62 19.00
C PRO A 246 4.97 -7.10 18.84
N ALA A 247 5.57 -6.47 19.84
CA ALA A 247 5.78 -5.02 19.84
C ALA A 247 6.77 -4.59 18.75
N PHE A 248 6.41 -3.57 17.96
CA PHE A 248 7.30 -2.94 16.98
C PHE A 248 6.81 -1.51 16.70
N TYR A 249 7.64 -0.53 17.05
CA TYR A 249 7.27 0.88 17.05
C TYR A 249 8.13 1.71 16.09
N GLN A 250 7.77 2.99 15.92
CA GLN A 250 8.52 3.94 15.10
C GLN A 250 10.01 3.99 15.43
N SER A 251 10.39 3.82 16.71
CA SER A 251 11.81 3.76 17.13
C SER A 251 12.54 2.55 16.54
N ASP A 252 11.86 1.41 16.43
CA ASP A 252 12.43 0.17 15.90
C ASP A 252 12.60 0.27 14.38
N VAL A 253 11.62 0.86 13.68
CA VAL A 253 11.73 1.20 12.25
C VAL A 253 12.94 2.10 11.99
N ASN A 254 13.11 3.15 12.81
CA ASN A 254 14.24 4.06 12.70
C ASN A 254 15.59 3.41 13.02
N SER A 255 15.58 2.28 13.72
CA SER A 255 16.76 1.47 14.06
C SER A 255 17.07 0.38 13.04
N LEU A 256 16.22 0.18 12.02
CA LEU A 256 16.47 -0.77 10.95
C LEU A 256 17.73 -0.40 10.13
N THR A 257 18.28 -1.42 9.49
CA THR A 257 19.53 -1.41 8.71
C THR A 257 19.37 -2.07 7.34
N ASN A 258 18.14 -2.30 6.88
CA ASN A 258 17.81 -2.95 5.60
C ASN A 258 18.02 -2.06 4.36
N ASN A 259 19.16 -1.35 4.31
CA ASN A 259 19.50 -0.45 3.21
C ASN A 259 19.55 -1.20 1.87
N GLY A 260 18.79 -0.71 0.89
CA GLY A 260 18.66 -1.32 -0.43
C GLY A 260 17.81 -2.59 -0.49
N LEU A 261 17.25 -3.06 0.63
CA LEU A 261 16.44 -4.28 0.74
C LEU A 261 15.05 -3.95 1.26
N TYR A 262 14.34 -3.10 0.52
CA TYR A 262 13.02 -2.59 0.89
C TYR A 262 11.90 -3.48 0.35
N GLY A 263 10.79 -3.57 1.07
CA GLY A 263 9.62 -4.33 0.64
C GLY A 263 8.32 -3.53 0.80
N LEU A 264 7.22 -4.26 0.76
CA LEU A 264 5.91 -3.83 1.20
C LEU A 264 5.73 -4.24 2.67
N ALA A 265 5.51 -3.26 3.54
CA ALA A 265 5.05 -3.50 4.90
C ALA A 265 3.52 -3.35 4.95
N MET A 266 2.84 -4.26 5.63
CA MET A 266 1.38 -4.28 5.73
C MET A 266 0.94 -4.56 7.16
N GLY A 267 -0.16 -3.92 7.57
CA GLY A 267 -0.78 -4.14 8.87
C GLY A 267 -2.29 -4.33 8.75
N TRP A 268 -2.79 -5.50 9.17
CA TRP A 268 -4.21 -5.76 9.37
C TRP A 268 -4.58 -5.39 10.81
N SER A 269 -4.58 -4.08 11.05
CA SER A 269 -4.54 -3.52 12.39
C SER A 269 -5.08 -2.09 12.45
N CYS A 270 -5.37 -1.58 13.65
CA CYS A 270 -5.95 -0.26 13.88
C CYS A 270 -4.95 0.89 13.71
N ASN A 271 -5.34 1.96 13.01
CA ASN A 271 -4.70 3.28 12.99
C ASN A 271 -3.23 3.35 12.55
N SER A 272 -2.61 2.26 12.11
CA SER A 272 -1.16 2.28 11.85
C SER A 272 -0.78 3.12 10.61
N ALA A 273 -1.77 3.44 9.76
CA ALA A 273 -1.68 4.41 8.68
C ALA A 273 -2.55 5.65 8.94
N GLN A 274 -2.78 6.06 10.20
CA GLN A 274 -3.54 7.28 10.55
C GLN A 274 -2.73 8.54 10.21
N TYR A 275 -2.58 8.85 8.92
CA TYR A 275 -1.75 9.94 8.38
C TYR A 275 -2.27 11.36 8.70
N THR A 276 -3.26 11.50 9.60
CA THR A 276 -3.74 12.78 10.13
C THR A 276 -3.08 13.18 11.44
N VAL A 277 -2.29 12.30 12.07
CA VAL A 277 -1.38 12.68 13.17
C VAL A 277 -0.06 13.24 12.61
N SER A 278 0.80 13.80 13.45
CA SER A 278 2.05 14.45 12.99
C SER A 278 2.97 13.52 12.17
N GLU A 279 3.09 12.27 12.58
CA GLU A 279 3.73 11.19 11.82
C GLU A 279 3.19 9.88 12.37
N CYS A 280 2.48 9.12 11.53
CA CYS A 280 2.04 7.78 11.89
C CYS A 280 3.10 6.72 11.57
N PHE A 281 2.90 5.51 12.10
CA PHE A 281 3.81 4.39 11.94
C PHE A 281 4.07 4.04 10.48
N GLY A 282 3.02 4.03 9.64
CA GLY A 282 3.15 3.83 8.20
C GLY A 282 3.99 4.91 7.54
N GLU A 283 3.86 6.17 7.95
CA GLU A 283 4.71 7.26 7.47
C GLU A 283 6.16 7.07 7.90
N THR A 284 6.44 6.59 9.11
CA THR A 284 7.81 6.28 9.54
C THR A 284 8.46 5.21 8.67
N TRP A 285 7.73 4.14 8.31
CA TRP A 285 8.23 3.13 7.37
C TRP A 285 8.62 3.71 6.01
N LEU A 286 7.91 4.74 5.55
CA LEU A 286 8.11 5.40 4.26
C LEU A 286 9.18 6.50 4.32
N ARG A 287 9.16 7.34 5.36
CA ARG A 287 10.00 8.53 5.52
C ARG A 287 11.42 8.22 6.02
N ALA A 288 11.63 7.09 6.70
CA ALA A 288 12.93 6.74 7.24
C ALA A 288 14.00 6.59 6.13
N PRO A 289 15.16 7.27 6.23
CA PRO A 289 16.19 7.25 5.21
C PRO A 289 16.93 5.90 5.21
N ASN A 290 17.15 5.35 4.01
CA ASN A 290 17.94 4.14 3.78
C ASN A 290 17.46 2.90 4.57
N LYS A 291 16.20 2.86 4.97
CA LYS A 291 15.60 1.77 5.76
C LYS A 291 14.07 1.76 5.66
N GLY A 292 13.46 0.76 6.27
CA GLY A 292 12.00 0.61 6.31
C GLY A 292 11.48 -0.01 5.02
N ALA A 293 10.40 0.54 4.47
CA ALA A 293 9.67 -0.05 3.35
C ALA A 293 9.55 0.93 2.17
N ALA A 294 9.36 0.38 0.96
CA ALA A 294 9.05 1.15 -0.23
C ALA A 294 7.55 1.49 -0.33
N ALA A 295 6.70 0.67 0.30
CA ALA A 295 5.26 0.90 0.41
C ALA A 295 4.76 0.44 1.78
N TYR A 296 3.70 1.07 2.27
CA TYR A 296 3.00 0.69 3.50
C TYR A 296 1.50 0.59 3.23
N LEU A 297 0.85 -0.51 3.64
CA LEU A 297 -0.58 -0.72 3.47
C LEU A 297 -1.23 -1.10 4.81
N SER A 298 -2.11 -0.25 5.33
CA SER A 298 -2.86 -0.52 6.55
C SER A 298 -4.06 0.43 6.68
N SER A 299 -4.84 0.26 7.74
CA SER A 299 -5.97 1.12 8.07
C SER A 299 -5.52 2.47 8.62
N SER A 300 -6.17 3.54 8.15
CA SER A 300 -6.08 4.89 8.70
C SER A 300 -6.94 5.10 9.94
N GLY A 301 -7.80 4.14 10.28
CA GLY A 301 -8.70 4.18 11.43
C GLY A 301 -8.83 2.83 12.13
N LEU A 302 -9.90 2.67 12.91
CA LEU A 302 -10.17 1.41 13.59
C LEU A 302 -10.63 0.33 12.60
N VAL A 303 -10.08 -0.87 12.73
CA VAL A 303 -10.68 -2.10 12.16
C VAL A 303 -11.63 -2.74 13.20
N TRP A 304 -12.36 -3.78 12.82
CA TRP A 304 -13.11 -4.59 13.79
C TRP A 304 -12.20 -5.57 14.50
N TRP A 305 -12.37 -5.67 15.82
CA TRP A 305 -11.58 -6.52 16.70
C TRP A 305 -12.39 -6.86 17.96
N GLY A 306 -11.84 -7.72 18.82
CA GLY A 306 -12.38 -8.03 20.16
C GLY A 306 -13.24 -9.29 20.23
N SER A 307 -13.51 -9.92 19.09
CA SER A 307 -14.11 -11.25 18.99
C SER A 307 -13.63 -11.96 17.73
N PHE A 308 -13.78 -13.28 17.69
CA PHE A 308 -13.46 -14.07 16.49
C PHE A 308 -14.17 -13.54 15.24
N SER A 309 -15.47 -13.21 15.33
CA SER A 309 -16.25 -12.72 14.19
C SER A 309 -15.85 -11.30 13.76
N ALA A 310 -15.44 -10.45 14.71
CA ALA A 310 -15.02 -9.08 14.41
C ALA A 310 -13.78 -9.05 13.49
N TRP A 311 -12.82 -9.95 13.73
CA TRP A 311 -11.60 -10.07 12.92
C TRP A 311 -11.82 -10.64 11.52
N ASP A 312 -12.98 -11.25 11.24
CA ASP A 312 -13.16 -12.09 10.06
C ASP A 312 -12.95 -11.34 8.75
N SER A 313 -13.49 -10.12 8.66
CA SER A 313 -13.28 -9.24 7.50
C SER A 313 -11.81 -8.92 7.24
N SER A 314 -10.99 -8.75 8.28
CA SER A 314 -9.56 -8.48 8.13
C SER A 314 -8.81 -9.74 7.69
N ARG A 315 -9.17 -10.92 8.24
CA ARG A 315 -8.57 -12.21 7.82
C ARG A 315 -8.83 -12.48 6.35
N ARG A 316 -10.07 -12.23 5.90
CA ARG A 316 -10.46 -12.38 4.49
C ARG A 316 -9.74 -11.41 3.59
N MET A 317 -9.63 -10.14 3.99
CA MET A 317 -8.89 -9.16 3.19
C MET A 317 -7.40 -9.53 3.03
N GLU A 318 -6.75 -10.03 4.08
CA GLU A 318 -5.38 -10.54 3.94
C GLU A 318 -5.31 -11.70 2.95
N HIS A 319 -6.20 -12.68 3.10
CA HIS A 319 -6.27 -13.80 2.20
C HIS A 319 -6.52 -13.36 0.75
N TYR A 320 -7.46 -12.44 0.52
CA TYR A 320 -7.81 -11.91 -0.81
C TYR A 320 -6.67 -11.12 -1.46
N PHE A 321 -5.88 -10.38 -0.68
CA PHE A 321 -4.68 -9.72 -1.19
C PHE A 321 -3.67 -10.74 -1.71
N PHE A 322 -3.33 -11.75 -0.91
CA PHE A 322 -2.36 -12.77 -1.34
C PHE A 322 -2.90 -13.67 -2.45
N GLN A 323 -4.20 -13.96 -2.45
CA GLN A 323 -4.84 -14.64 -3.58
C GLN A 323 -4.66 -13.85 -4.89
N SER A 324 -4.96 -12.55 -4.86
CA SER A 324 -4.82 -11.66 -6.02
C SER A 324 -3.37 -11.58 -6.50
N PHE A 325 -2.41 -11.54 -5.56
CA PHE A 325 -0.99 -11.49 -5.89
C PHE A 325 -0.47 -12.81 -6.48
N PHE A 326 -0.73 -13.94 -5.83
CA PHE A 326 -0.11 -15.23 -6.17
C PHE A 326 -0.92 -16.04 -7.19
N GLU A 327 -2.23 -16.16 -7.03
CA GLU A 327 -3.07 -16.96 -7.94
C GLU A 327 -3.38 -16.19 -9.22
N GLU A 328 -3.78 -14.92 -9.08
CA GLU A 328 -4.16 -14.07 -10.21
C GLU A 328 -2.98 -13.34 -10.86
N ARG A 329 -1.80 -13.44 -10.24
CA ARG A 329 -0.52 -12.89 -10.73
C ARG A 329 -0.54 -11.36 -10.87
N ILE A 330 -1.29 -10.68 -10.00
CA ILE A 330 -1.38 -9.22 -9.95
C ILE A 330 -0.27 -8.70 -9.03
N CYS A 331 0.90 -8.37 -9.59
CA CYS A 331 2.09 -8.10 -8.76
C CYS A 331 2.38 -6.61 -8.49
N ARG A 332 1.48 -5.71 -8.89
CA ARG A 332 1.53 -4.29 -8.50
C ARG A 332 0.62 -4.08 -7.29
N VAL A 333 1.10 -3.40 -6.25
CA VAL A 333 0.39 -3.23 -4.96
C VAL A 333 -1.02 -2.66 -5.13
N GLY A 334 -1.17 -1.53 -5.85
CA GLY A 334 -2.48 -0.91 -6.09
C GLY A 334 -3.48 -1.84 -6.79
N PRO A 335 -3.13 -2.44 -7.94
CA PRO A 335 -3.94 -3.45 -8.59
C PRO A 335 -4.29 -4.67 -7.72
N ALA A 336 -3.34 -5.20 -6.95
CA ALA A 336 -3.60 -6.34 -6.06
C ALA A 336 -4.56 -5.97 -4.92
N TRP A 337 -4.38 -4.79 -4.34
CA TRP A 337 -5.27 -4.24 -3.31
C TRP A 337 -6.69 -4.06 -3.85
N GLN A 338 -6.84 -3.43 -5.02
CA GLN A 338 -8.15 -3.22 -5.61
C GLN A 338 -8.84 -4.53 -6.00
N ALA A 339 -8.09 -5.52 -6.50
CA ALA A 339 -8.64 -6.86 -6.74
C ALA A 339 -9.14 -7.51 -5.43
N ALA A 340 -8.42 -7.34 -4.32
CA ALA A 340 -8.86 -7.80 -3.00
C ALA A 340 -10.14 -7.07 -2.53
N LEU A 341 -10.23 -5.76 -2.76
CA LEU A 341 -11.44 -4.97 -2.49
C LEU A 341 -12.67 -5.51 -3.24
N TRP A 342 -12.50 -5.94 -4.50
CA TRP A 342 -13.59 -6.55 -5.26
C TRP A 342 -13.98 -7.94 -4.76
N LYS A 343 -13.03 -8.69 -4.21
CA LYS A 343 -13.32 -9.98 -3.58
C LYS A 343 -14.12 -9.83 -2.30
N ILE A 344 -13.76 -8.90 -1.41
CA ILE A 344 -14.58 -8.64 -0.22
C ILE A 344 -15.95 -8.10 -0.60
N LEU A 345 -16.04 -7.24 -1.62
CA LEU A 345 -17.33 -6.73 -2.12
C LEU A 345 -18.25 -7.84 -2.64
N ALA A 346 -17.67 -8.86 -3.28
CA ALA A 346 -18.39 -10.02 -3.81
C ALA A 346 -18.57 -11.15 -2.78
N ASP A 347 -18.01 -11.00 -1.57
CA ASP A 347 -18.09 -12.00 -0.51
C ASP A 347 -19.55 -12.11 -0.02
N PRO A 348 -20.11 -13.33 0.05
CA PRO A 348 -21.49 -13.51 0.51
C PRO A 348 -21.73 -13.03 1.95
N ASP A 349 -20.70 -13.03 2.80
CA ASP A 349 -20.78 -12.60 4.20
C ASP A 349 -20.49 -11.09 4.36
N PHE A 350 -19.77 -10.50 3.41
CA PHE A 350 -19.28 -9.11 3.46
C PHE A 350 -19.64 -8.32 2.18
N GLY A 351 -20.84 -8.52 1.64
CA GLY A 351 -21.29 -7.81 0.44
C GLY A 351 -21.33 -6.27 0.56
N PRO A 352 -21.76 -5.55 -0.49
CA PRO A 352 -21.74 -4.08 -0.56
C PRO A 352 -22.53 -3.35 0.54
N ALA A 353 -23.52 -4.01 1.13
CA ALA A 353 -24.33 -3.43 2.21
C ALA A 353 -23.74 -3.68 3.61
N HIS A 354 -22.69 -4.49 3.73
CA HIS A 354 -22.09 -4.83 5.01
C HIS A 354 -21.21 -3.68 5.51
N ASP A 355 -21.37 -3.32 6.79
CA ASP A 355 -20.66 -2.17 7.37
C ASP A 355 -19.14 -2.35 7.33
N HIS A 356 -18.66 -3.59 7.51
CA HIS A 356 -17.23 -3.90 7.39
C HIS A 356 -16.65 -3.54 6.03
N THR A 357 -17.38 -3.87 4.96
CA THR A 357 -16.95 -3.66 3.58
C THR A 357 -16.82 -2.18 3.29
N ARG A 358 -17.80 -1.38 3.68
CA ARG A 358 -17.77 0.07 3.48
C ARG A 358 -16.62 0.77 4.21
N ASN A 359 -16.13 0.21 5.32
CA ASN A 359 -15.01 0.78 6.08
C ASN A 359 -13.65 0.21 5.66
N ILE A 360 -13.61 -0.89 4.92
CA ILE A 360 -12.38 -1.45 4.34
C ILE A 360 -11.95 -0.63 3.11
N PHE A 361 -12.94 -0.16 2.34
CA PHE A 361 -12.75 0.81 1.27
C PHE A 361 -12.41 2.19 1.86
#